data_AF-A0A2T2S988-F1
#
_entry.id   AF-A0A2T2S988-F1
#
_cell.length_a   1.000
_cell.length_b   1.000
_cell.length_c   1.000
_cell.angle_alpha   90.00
_cell.angle_beta   90.00
_cell.angle_gamma   90.00
#
_symmetry.space_group_name_H-M   'P 1'
#
loop_
_entity.id
_entity.type
_entity.pdbx_description
1 polymer ?
#
loop_
_entity_poly.entity_id
_entity_poly.type
_entity_poly.pdbx_seq_one_letter_code
_entity_poly.pdbx_strand_id
1 'polypeptide(L)'
;MARKILLDTDTAGDDVQAILLACLTERLSLEAVTVVAGNVPFDRQVKNAKYTLSLVDAADIPVYEGARTPLLKDFHHVEEIHGEGGLGGARFPDPDIPSAEGFAPDEIVRRCRAAPGEYTLLCIGPLTNVALALLREPRLPELVDEVWMMGGAVH
;
A
#
# COMPACT_ATOMS: atom_id res chain seq x y z
N MET A 1 4.37 22.79 2.45
CA MET A 1 4.01 21.74 3.42
C MET A 1 4.27 20.40 2.78
N ALA A 2 4.57 19.36 3.58
CA ALA A 2 4.66 18.00 3.08
C ALA A 2 3.29 17.53 2.56
N ARG A 3 3.27 16.78 1.45
CA ARG A 3 2.03 16.22 0.89
C ARG A 3 1.65 14.94 1.62
N LYS A 4 0.42 14.86 2.11
CA LYS A 4 -0.09 13.70 2.84
C LYS A 4 -0.45 12.61 1.84
N ILE A 5 0.11 11.41 2.03
CA ILE A 5 -0.13 10.27 1.15
C ILE A 5 -0.72 9.08 1.89
N LEU A 6 -1.60 8.35 1.20
CA LEU A 6 -1.98 6.98 1.53
C LEU A 6 -1.36 6.08 0.46
N LEU A 7 -0.47 5.18 0.86
CA LEU A 7 0.27 4.32 -0.06
C LEU A 7 -0.43 2.95 -0.16
N ASP A 8 -0.84 2.54 -1.37
CA ASP A 8 -1.44 1.24 -1.65
C ASP A 8 -0.46 0.37 -2.46
N THR A 9 -0.05 -0.77 -1.90
CA THR A 9 1.12 -1.56 -2.36
C THR A 9 0.87 -3.06 -2.27
N ASP A 10 1.56 -3.84 -3.10
CA ASP A 10 1.70 -5.30 -3.02
C ASP A 10 3.13 -5.72 -2.63
N THR A 11 3.71 -4.91 -1.75
CA THR A 11 5.08 -4.85 -1.23
C THR A 11 6.06 -5.96 -1.65
N ALA A 12 6.79 -5.65 -2.71
CA ALA A 12 8.01 -6.34 -3.13
C ALA A 12 9.20 -5.35 -3.21
N GLY A 13 10.30 -5.77 -3.84
CA GLY A 13 11.58 -5.06 -3.78
C GLY A 13 11.57 -3.58 -4.22
N ASP A 14 10.79 -3.20 -5.22
CA ASP A 14 10.64 -1.81 -5.65
C ASP A 14 9.69 -1.00 -4.75
N ASP A 15 8.60 -1.61 -4.26
CA ASP A 15 7.73 -0.98 -3.25
C ASP A 15 8.50 -0.64 -1.96
N VAL A 16 9.40 -1.51 -1.53
CA VAL A 16 10.25 -1.26 -0.36
C VAL A 16 11.07 0.01 -0.54
N GLN A 17 11.63 0.23 -1.73
CA GLN A 17 12.34 1.47 -2.04
C GLN A 17 11.41 2.68 -2.02
N ALA A 18 10.18 2.54 -2.53
CA ALA A 18 9.18 3.59 -2.50
C ALA A 18 8.76 3.96 -1.06
N ILE A 19 8.53 2.97 -0.18
CA ILE A 19 8.20 3.19 1.24
C ILE A 19 9.37 3.89 1.95
N LEU A 20 10.61 3.43 1.77
CA LEU A 20 11.79 4.06 2.36
C LEU A 20 11.93 5.51 1.90
N LEU A 21 11.79 5.77 0.59
CA LEU A 21 11.85 7.12 0.04
C LEU A 21 10.73 8.01 0.60
N ALA A 22 9.51 7.49 0.72
CA ALA A 22 8.37 8.20 1.27
C ALA A 22 8.55 8.57 2.75
N CYS A 23 9.18 7.70 3.55
CA CYS A 23 9.46 7.96 4.96
C CYS A 23 10.62 8.94 5.17
N LEU A 24 11.65 8.88 4.32
CA LEU A 24 12.89 9.63 4.51
C LEU A 24 12.89 11.02 3.86
N THR A 25 11.90 11.34 3.02
CA THR A 25 11.81 12.65 2.37
C THR A 25 10.94 13.64 3.16
N GLU A 26 11.38 14.89 3.27
CA GLU A 26 10.56 15.97 3.87
C GLU A 26 9.41 16.45 2.97
N ARG A 27 9.34 15.96 1.72
CA ARG A 27 8.32 16.38 0.74
C ARG A 27 6.99 15.65 0.93
N LEU A 28 7.00 14.49 1.58
CA LEU A 28 5.85 13.61 1.76
C LEU A 28 5.62 13.37 3.26
N SER A 29 4.36 13.17 3.63
CA SER A 29 3.95 12.65 4.93
C SER A 29 3.21 11.35 4.67
N LEU A 30 3.83 10.21 5.00
CA LEU A 30 3.21 8.90 4.82
C LEU A 30 2.27 8.62 5.99
N GLU A 31 0.96 8.64 5.73
CA GLU A 31 -0.06 8.65 6.79
C GLU A 31 -0.65 7.26 7.06
N ALA A 32 -0.53 6.36 6.08
CA ALA A 32 -0.88 4.94 6.17
C ALA A 32 -0.30 4.17 4.98
N VAL A 33 -0.10 2.87 5.20
CA VAL A 33 0.15 1.88 4.15
C VAL A 33 -1.06 0.94 4.07
N THR A 34 -1.56 0.70 2.88
CA THR A 34 -2.58 -0.31 2.58
C THR A 34 -1.98 -1.40 1.70
N VAL A 35 -2.26 -2.66 2.02
CA VAL A 35 -1.69 -3.80 1.29
C VAL A 35 -2.76 -4.48 0.43
N VAL A 36 -2.43 -4.78 -0.82
CA VAL A 36 -3.30 -5.45 -1.80
C VAL A 36 -2.60 -6.64 -2.41
N ALA A 37 -3.30 -7.76 -2.65
CA ALA A 37 -2.69 -8.93 -3.27
C ALA A 37 -2.13 -8.65 -4.68
N GLY A 38 -0.96 -9.20 -4.96
CA GLY A 38 -0.19 -8.96 -6.18
C GLY A 38 1.10 -9.77 -6.22
N ASN A 39 2.25 -9.09 -6.16
CA ASN A 39 3.60 -9.63 -6.44
C ASN A 39 3.94 -10.96 -5.75
N VAL A 40 3.77 -11.05 -4.42
CA VAL A 40 4.09 -12.26 -3.61
C VAL A 40 2.93 -12.67 -2.70
N PRO A 41 2.96 -13.79 -1.96
CA PRO A 41 1.87 -14.17 -1.07
C PRO A 41 1.47 -13.04 -0.13
N PHE A 42 0.18 -12.78 0.02
CA PHE A 42 -0.33 -11.58 0.71
C PHE A 42 0.29 -11.36 2.08
N ASP A 43 0.36 -12.40 2.92
CA ASP A 43 0.92 -12.28 4.27
C ASP A 43 2.43 -11.95 4.25
N ARG A 44 3.15 -12.28 3.17
CA ARG A 44 4.55 -11.84 2.96
C ARG A 44 4.62 -10.36 2.60
N GLN A 45 3.73 -9.86 1.75
CA GLN A 45 3.67 -8.42 1.44
C GLN A 45 3.42 -7.58 2.69
N VAL A 46 2.46 -8.01 3.54
CA VAL A 46 2.17 -7.36 4.82
C VAL A 46 3.40 -7.32 5.72
N LYS A 47 4.12 -8.44 5.83
CA LYS A 47 5.38 -8.52 6.58
C LYS A 47 6.45 -7.61 5.99
N ASN A 48 6.61 -7.59 4.67
CA ASN A 48 7.58 -6.74 3.99
C ASN A 48 7.31 -5.26 4.27
N ALA A 49 6.06 -4.80 4.16
CA ALA A 49 5.70 -3.40 4.45
C ALA A 49 6.08 -2.99 5.87
N LYS A 50 5.71 -3.80 6.85
CA LYS A 50 6.02 -3.56 8.28
C LYS A 50 7.51 -3.59 8.57
N TYR A 51 8.21 -4.57 7.99
CA TYR A 51 9.66 -4.68 8.14
C TYR A 51 10.34 -3.45 7.56
N THR A 52 9.94 -2.99 6.37
CA THR A 52 10.48 -1.78 5.76
C THR A 52 10.27 -0.54 6.61
N LEU A 53 9.08 -0.34 7.18
CA LEU A 53 8.82 0.76 8.11
C LEU A 53 9.70 0.68 9.37
N SER A 54 9.94 -0.52 9.88
CA SER A 54 10.81 -0.73 11.05
C SER A 54 12.27 -0.36 10.82
N LEU A 55 12.76 -0.42 9.57
CA LEU A 55 14.13 -0.07 9.22
C LEU A 55 14.44 1.42 9.32
N VAL A 56 13.41 2.26 9.34
CA VAL A 56 13.51 3.72 9.34
C VAL A 56 12.75 4.35 10.52
N ASP A 57 12.57 3.57 11.60
CA ASP A 57 11.88 4.00 12.83
C ASP A 57 10.47 4.58 12.60
N ALA A 58 9.78 4.12 11.54
CA ALA A 58 8.45 4.57 11.13
C ALA A 58 7.35 3.52 11.38
N ALA A 59 7.56 2.66 12.38
CA ALA A 59 6.66 1.55 12.72
C ALA A 59 5.31 2.01 13.32
N ASP A 60 5.17 3.30 13.64
CA ASP A 60 3.93 3.95 14.07
C ASP A 60 2.97 4.24 12.92
N ILE A 61 3.46 4.25 11.67
CA ILE A 61 2.63 4.37 10.48
C ILE A 61 1.76 3.10 10.35
N PRO A 62 0.41 3.23 10.34
CA PRO A 62 -0.46 2.07 10.36
C PRO A 62 -0.44 1.34 9.01
N VAL A 63 -0.33 0.01 9.09
CA VAL A 63 -0.44 -0.91 7.94
C VAL A 63 -1.80 -1.60 7.99
N TYR A 64 -2.65 -1.36 6.99
CA TYR A 64 -3.97 -1.99 6.87
C TYR A 64 -3.94 -3.09 5.81
N GLU A 65 -4.52 -4.24 6.17
CA GLU A 65 -4.69 -5.34 5.24
C GLU A 65 -5.90 -5.10 4.33
N GLY A 66 -5.72 -5.29 3.03
CA GLY A 66 -6.75 -5.12 2.02
C GLY A 66 -7.15 -6.39 1.29
N ALA A 67 -7.53 -6.22 0.04
CA ALA A 67 -8.07 -7.29 -0.79
C ALA A 67 -7.00 -8.37 -1.03
N ARG A 68 -7.33 -9.60 -0.67
CA ARG A 68 -6.46 -10.78 -0.84
C ARG A 68 -6.56 -11.41 -2.24
N THR A 69 -7.48 -10.93 -3.07
CA THR A 69 -7.69 -11.39 -4.46
C THR A 69 -8.15 -10.23 -5.35
N PRO A 70 -7.93 -10.27 -6.67
CA PRO A 70 -8.58 -9.36 -7.63
C PRO A 70 -10.10 -9.46 -7.59
N LEU A 71 -10.78 -8.46 -8.17
CA LEU A 71 -12.25 -8.39 -8.16
C LEU A 71 -12.95 -9.55 -8.87
N LEU A 72 -12.43 -10.00 -10.01
CA LEU A 72 -13.16 -10.88 -10.93
C LEU A 72 -12.35 -12.04 -11.52
N LYS A 73 -11.01 -11.97 -11.49
CA LYS A 73 -10.15 -12.92 -12.19
C LYS A 73 -9.39 -13.79 -11.21
N ASP A 74 -9.14 -15.03 -11.63
CA ASP A 74 -8.08 -15.84 -11.03
C ASP A 74 -6.73 -15.13 -11.23
N PHE A 75 -5.82 -15.34 -10.28
CA PHE A 75 -4.47 -14.80 -10.37
C PHE A 75 -3.48 -15.72 -9.67
N HIS A 76 -2.23 -15.56 -10.06
CA HIS A 76 -1.09 -16.19 -9.44
C HIS A 76 -0.08 -15.10 -9.09
N HIS A 77 0.70 -15.32 -8.05
CA HIS A 77 1.81 -14.45 -7.67
C HIS A 77 2.93 -14.52 -8.71
N VAL A 78 3.75 -13.48 -8.77
CA VAL A 78 4.92 -13.37 -9.67
C VAL A 78 6.23 -13.46 -8.86
N GLU A 79 6.31 -14.45 -7.96
CA GLU A 79 7.47 -14.65 -7.08
C GLU A 79 8.80 -14.80 -7.85
N GLU A 80 8.76 -15.33 -9.07
CA GLU A 80 9.93 -15.51 -9.93
C GLU A 80 10.64 -14.18 -10.29
N ILE A 81 9.90 -13.05 -10.28
CA ILE A 81 10.43 -11.73 -10.63
C ILE A 81 11.06 -11.05 -9.41
N HIS A 82 10.45 -11.21 -8.23
CA HIS A 82 10.86 -10.50 -7.01
C HIS A 82 11.70 -11.34 -6.04
N GLY A 83 11.98 -12.60 -6.40
CA GLY A 83 12.69 -13.54 -5.55
C GLY A 83 11.82 -14.08 -4.40
N GLU A 84 12.37 -15.04 -3.66
CA GLU A 84 11.66 -15.70 -2.55
C GLU A 84 11.05 -14.67 -1.59
N GLY A 85 9.75 -14.72 -1.36
CA GLY A 85 9.04 -13.81 -0.47
C GLY A 85 9.12 -12.30 -0.81
N GLY A 86 9.63 -11.94 -1.99
CA GLY A 86 9.67 -10.55 -2.51
C GLY A 86 10.86 -9.71 -2.04
N LEU A 87 11.61 -10.19 -1.04
CA LEU A 87 12.84 -9.55 -0.54
C LEU A 87 14.03 -10.49 -0.43
N GLY A 88 13.86 -11.81 -0.61
CA GLY A 88 14.93 -12.81 -0.42
C GLY A 88 14.67 -13.81 0.71
N GLY A 89 13.40 -14.05 1.03
CA GLY A 89 12.92 -15.15 1.86
C GLY A 89 13.17 -14.93 3.35
N ALA A 90 13.60 -15.99 4.03
CA ALA A 90 13.89 -15.99 5.47
C ALA A 90 15.12 -15.15 5.89
N ARG A 91 15.72 -14.39 4.96
CA ARG A 91 16.86 -13.50 5.26
C ARG A 91 16.49 -12.33 6.17
N PHE A 92 15.21 -11.97 6.23
CA PHE A 92 14.73 -10.83 7.00
C PHE A 92 13.89 -11.30 8.17
N PRO A 93 14.08 -10.72 9.37
CA PRO A 93 13.29 -11.08 10.54
C PRO A 93 11.82 -10.70 10.33
N ASP A 94 10.92 -11.51 10.90
CA ASP A 94 9.50 -11.16 10.96
C ASP A 94 9.36 -9.93 11.89
N PRO A 95 8.74 -8.83 11.44
CA PRO A 95 8.53 -7.67 12.28
C PRO A 95 7.47 -7.97 13.33
N ASP A 96 7.76 -7.69 14.60
CA ASP A 96 6.77 -7.75 15.70
C ASP A 96 5.88 -6.49 15.71
N ILE A 97 5.25 -6.22 14.56
CA ILE A 97 4.39 -5.06 14.33
C ILE A 97 3.01 -5.59 13.93
N PRO A 98 1.95 -5.33 14.73
CA PRO A 98 0.61 -5.75 14.37
C PRO A 98 0.09 -4.97 13.16
N SER A 99 -0.83 -5.57 12.40
CA SER A 99 -1.60 -4.81 11.41
C SER A 99 -2.54 -3.89 12.17
N ALA A 100 -2.81 -2.70 11.63
CA ALA A 100 -3.86 -1.84 12.17
C ALA A 100 -5.23 -2.50 11.95
N GLU A 101 -6.17 -2.27 12.88
CA GLU A 101 -7.54 -2.79 12.76
C GLU A 101 -8.28 -2.10 11.62
N GLY A 102 -9.04 -2.88 10.84
CA GLY A 102 -9.83 -2.38 9.73
C GLY A 102 -9.43 -3.01 8.40
N PHE A 103 -10.18 -2.64 7.36
CA PHE A 103 -9.97 -3.12 5.99
C PHE A 103 -9.49 -1.95 5.13
N ALA A 104 -8.38 -2.12 4.39
CA ALA A 104 -7.73 -1.03 3.67
C ALA A 104 -8.69 -0.15 2.82
N PRO A 105 -9.59 -0.71 1.99
CA PRO A 105 -10.59 0.08 1.27
C PRO A 105 -11.49 0.95 2.16
N ASP A 106 -11.91 0.44 3.33
CA ASP A 106 -12.72 1.18 4.29
C ASP A 106 -11.91 2.32 4.92
N GLU A 107 -10.62 2.09 5.17
CA GLU A 107 -9.73 3.08 5.76
C GLU A 107 -9.34 4.21 4.80
N ILE A 108 -9.19 3.90 3.51
CA ILE A 108 -9.07 4.92 2.45
C ILE A 108 -10.30 5.84 2.49
N VAL A 109 -11.51 5.25 2.45
CA VAL A 109 -12.77 6.02 2.49
C VAL A 109 -12.88 6.84 3.79
N ARG A 110 -12.60 6.23 4.94
CA ARG A 110 -12.71 6.88 6.25
C ARG A 110 -11.79 8.10 6.33
N ARG A 111 -10.52 7.96 5.90
CA ARG A 111 -9.53 9.04 5.93
C ARG A 111 -9.88 10.16 4.95
N CYS A 112 -10.23 9.84 3.71
CA CYS A 112 -10.62 10.84 2.71
C CYS A 112 -11.91 11.58 3.09
N ARG A 113 -12.89 10.92 3.75
CA ARG A 113 -14.07 11.62 4.29
C ARG A 113 -13.73 12.53 5.47
N ALA A 114 -12.81 12.12 6.33
CA ALA A 114 -12.40 12.90 7.50
C ALA A 114 -11.62 14.16 7.12
N ALA A 115 -10.87 14.13 6.02
CA ALA A 115 -10.15 15.29 5.50
C ALA A 115 -10.21 15.35 3.96
N PRO A 116 -11.34 15.81 3.40
CA PRO A 116 -11.53 15.90 1.95
C PRO A 116 -10.48 16.81 1.29
N GLY A 117 -9.87 16.33 0.22
CA GLY A 117 -8.84 17.06 -0.54
C GLY A 117 -7.47 17.12 0.12
N GLU A 118 -7.24 16.43 1.24
CA GLU A 118 -5.91 16.42 1.89
C GLU A 118 -5.01 15.26 1.46
N TYR A 119 -5.59 14.11 1.10
CA TYR A 119 -4.82 12.89 0.83
C TYR A 119 -4.64 12.66 -0.67
N THR A 120 -3.38 12.46 -1.07
CA THR A 120 -3.03 11.87 -2.37
C THR A 120 -2.93 10.35 -2.23
N LEU A 121 -3.58 9.60 -3.13
CA LEU A 121 -3.45 8.14 -3.18
C LEU A 121 -2.24 7.76 -4.03
N LEU A 122 -1.22 7.17 -3.42
CA LEU A 122 -0.05 6.62 -4.12
C LEU A 122 -0.26 5.12 -4.33
N CYS A 123 -0.69 4.73 -5.52
CA CYS A 123 -1.09 3.37 -5.86
C CYS A 123 0.01 2.69 -6.66
N ILE A 124 0.79 1.83 -6.01
CA ILE A 124 1.93 1.15 -6.62
C ILE A 124 1.74 -0.37 -6.75
N GLY A 125 0.64 -0.92 -6.21
CA GLY A 125 0.16 -2.28 -6.49
C GLY A 125 -1.11 -2.32 -7.37
N PRO A 126 -1.72 -3.52 -7.54
CA PRO A 126 -3.00 -3.65 -8.23
C PRO A 126 -4.12 -2.79 -7.61
N LEU A 127 -4.89 -2.09 -8.43
CA LEU A 127 -5.92 -1.12 -7.99
C LEU A 127 -7.17 -1.72 -7.31
N THR A 128 -7.11 -2.97 -6.83
CA THR A 128 -8.26 -3.66 -6.22
C THR A 128 -8.77 -2.93 -4.99
N ASN A 129 -7.87 -2.47 -4.11
CA ASN A 129 -8.26 -1.73 -2.91
C ASN A 129 -8.94 -0.40 -3.26
N VAL A 130 -8.36 0.34 -4.19
CA VAL A 130 -8.89 1.63 -4.67
C VAL A 130 -10.25 1.45 -5.35
N ALA A 131 -10.42 0.39 -6.15
CA ALA A 131 -11.69 0.08 -6.79
C ALA A 131 -12.78 -0.28 -5.75
N LEU A 132 -12.43 -1.06 -4.72
CA LEU A 132 -13.36 -1.36 -3.61
C LEU A 132 -13.70 -0.10 -2.81
N ALA A 133 -12.74 0.80 -2.58
CA ALA A 133 -12.97 2.07 -1.91
C ALA A 133 -13.94 2.95 -2.72
N LEU A 134 -13.76 3.04 -4.04
CA LEU A 134 -14.63 3.75 -4.96
C LEU A 134 -16.05 3.17 -5.00
N LEU A 135 -16.20 1.84 -4.95
CA LEU A 135 -17.51 1.20 -4.88
C LEU A 135 -18.25 1.52 -3.57
N ARG A 136 -17.52 1.66 -2.46
CA ARG A 136 -18.07 2.02 -1.14
C ARG A 136 -18.38 3.52 -1.03
N GLU A 137 -17.59 4.36 -1.68
CA GLU A 137 -17.75 5.80 -1.74
C GLU A 137 -17.63 6.29 -3.19
N PRO A 138 -18.75 6.33 -3.94
CA PRO A 138 -18.74 6.79 -5.33
C PRO A 138 -18.27 8.23 -5.51
N ARG A 139 -18.30 9.06 -4.45
CA ARG A 139 -17.76 10.43 -4.47
C ARG A 139 -16.28 10.49 -4.09
N LEU A 140 -15.59 9.35 -3.93
CA LEU A 140 -14.16 9.30 -3.60
C LEU A 140 -13.30 10.21 -4.49
N PRO A 141 -13.56 10.35 -5.81
CA PRO A 141 -12.81 11.28 -6.67
C PRO A 141 -12.95 12.76 -6.27
N GLU A 142 -14.01 13.13 -5.54
CA GLU A 142 -14.20 14.49 -5.00
C GLU A 142 -13.50 14.68 -3.64
N LEU A 143 -13.08 13.58 -3.00
CA LEU A 143 -12.51 13.56 -1.65
C LEU A 143 -10.98 13.38 -1.64
N VAL A 144 -10.41 12.85 -2.72
CA VAL A 144 -8.95 12.73 -2.88
C VAL A 144 -8.39 13.98 -3.55
N ASP A 145 -7.17 14.35 -3.18
CA ASP A 145 -6.44 15.44 -3.83
C ASP A 145 -5.97 15.02 -5.23
N GLU A 146 -5.21 13.93 -5.29
CA GLU A 146 -4.67 13.35 -6.52
C GLU A 146 -4.59 11.82 -6.39
N VAL A 147 -4.48 11.14 -7.54
CA VAL A 147 -4.14 9.71 -7.61
C VAL A 147 -2.88 9.56 -8.45
N TRP A 148 -1.81 9.09 -7.81
CA TRP A 148 -0.55 8.75 -8.49
C TRP A 148 -0.47 7.24 -8.61
N MET A 149 -0.42 6.73 -9.84
CA MET A 149 -0.37 5.30 -10.10
C MET A 149 0.93 4.89 -10.79
N MET A 150 1.52 3.79 -10.31
CA MET A 150 2.46 3.01 -11.11
C MET A 150 1.65 1.94 -11.84
N GLY A 151 1.63 1.99 -13.18
CA GLY A 151 0.97 0.98 -13.99
C GLY A 151 0.60 1.47 -15.38
N GLY A 152 0.30 0.52 -16.26
CA GLY A 152 -0.02 0.77 -17.65
C GLY A 152 1.19 0.80 -18.58
N ALA A 153 0.91 0.80 -19.88
CA ALA A 153 1.89 0.95 -20.94
C ALA A 153 1.22 1.70 -22.09
N VAL A 154 1.87 2.76 -22.58
CA VAL A 154 1.42 3.50 -23.76
C VAL A 154 2.45 3.25 -24.84
N HIS A 155 2.03 2.61 -25.93
CA HIS A 155 2.86 2.25 -27.07
C HIS A 155 2.37 2.97 -28.32
#